data_AF-A0A2R6AMV9-F1
#
_entry.id   AF-A0A2R6AMV9-F1
#
_cell.length_a   1.000
_cell.length_b   1.000
_cell.length_c   1.000
_cell.angle_alpha   90.00
_cell.angle_beta   90.00
_cell.angle_gamma   90.00
#
_symmetry.space_group_name_H-M   'P 1'
#
loop_
_entity.id
_entity.type
_entity.pdbx_description
1 polymer ?
#
loop_
_entity_poly.entity_id
_entity_poly.type
_entity_poly.pdbx_seq_one_letter_code
_entity_poly.pdbx_strand_id
1 'polypeptide(L)' 'MPKKVTVEAHARLHITLLDMNGSLGRVDGGVGAIISNPVVRVSAEQSDTEKIDEEARVFAERFFRFSEEQK' A
#
# COMPACT_ATOMS: atom_id res chain seq x y z
N MET A 1 -8.31 -21.30 14.79
CA MET A 1 -8.14 -19.83 14.82
C MET A 1 -8.09 -19.36 13.37
N PRO A 2 -8.92 -18.39 12.95
CA PRO A 2 -8.87 -17.87 11.59
C PRO A 2 -7.47 -17.30 11.33
N LYS A 3 -6.94 -17.51 10.12
CA LYS A 3 -5.63 -16.99 9.76
C LYS A 3 -5.73 -15.47 9.61
N LYS A 4 -5.14 -14.74 10.55
CA LYS A 4 -4.96 -13.29 10.46
C LYS A 4 -3.76 -12.98 9.59
N VAL A 5 -3.94 -12.12 8.60
CA VAL A 5 -2.88 -11.57 7.75
C VAL A 5 -2.72 -10.09 8.07
N THR A 6 -1.47 -9.64 8.23
CA THR A 6 -1.17 -8.23 8.49
C THR A 6 -0.13 -7.75 7.49
N VAL A 7 -0.37 -6.59 6.89
CA VAL A 7 0.54 -5.89 5.99
C VAL A 7 0.89 -4.54 6.60
N GLU A 8 2.17 -4.20 6.58
CA GLU A 8 2.70 -2.93 7.08
C GLU A 8 3.40 -2.18 5.95
N ALA A 9 3.06 -0.90 5.80
CA ALA A 9 3.74 0.04 4.91
C ALA A 9 4.35 1.17 5.74
N HIS A 10 5.67 1.08 5.94
CA HIS A 10 6.44 2.08 6.68
C HIS A 10 6.61 3.37 5.87
N ALA A 11 6.61 4.51 6.55
CA ALA A 11 6.84 5.80 5.91
C ALA A 11 8.24 5.91 5.31
N ARG A 12 8.31 6.65 4.20
CA ARG A 12 9.55 7.03 3.53
C ARG A 12 9.71 8.54 3.57
N LEU A 13 10.83 8.99 4.13
CA LEU A 13 11.28 10.37 4.02
C LEU A 13 11.96 10.55 2.67
N HIS A 14 11.39 11.40 1.83
CA HIS A 14 12.00 11.79 0.56
C HIS A 14 12.81 13.06 0.79
N ILE A 15 14.12 12.96 0.63
CA ILE A 15 15.06 14.08 0.76
C ILE A 15 15.59 14.37 -0.63
N THR A 16 15.19 15.50 -1.21
CA THR A 16 15.67 15.93 -2.52
C THR A 16 16.67 17.08 -2.37
N LEU A 17 17.67 17.12 -3.24
CA LEU A 17 18.66 18.20 -3.27
C LEU A 17 18.15 19.34 -4.17
N LEU A 18 17.90 20.51 -3.57
CA LEU A 18 17.36 21.75 -4.16
C LEU A 18 18.37 22.52 -5.04
N ASP A 19 19.13 21.90 -5.95
CA ASP A 19 19.80 22.73 -6.97
C ASP A 19 18.76 23.17 -8.02
N MET A 20 17.97 24.17 -7.66
CA MET A 20 16.87 24.69 -8.50
C MET A 20 17.37 25.50 -9.71
N ASN A 21 18.67 25.79 -9.82
CA ASN A 21 19.22 26.49 -10.99
C ASN A 21 19.88 25.54 -12.00
N GLY A 22 20.02 24.24 -11.67
CA GLY A 22 20.52 23.20 -12.57
C GLY A 22 21.95 23.39 -13.07
N SER A 23 22.69 24.36 -12.50
CA SER A 23 24.03 24.73 -12.97
C SER A 23 25.08 23.65 -12.73
N LEU A 24 24.80 22.68 -11.85
CA LEU A 24 25.67 21.55 -11.55
C LEU A 24 25.39 20.30 -12.42
N GLY A 25 24.52 20.39 -13.43
CA GLY A 25 24.27 19.29 -14.38
C GLY A 25 23.52 18.09 -13.79
N ARG A 26 22.90 18.25 -12.62
CA ARG A 26 22.08 17.21 -11.98
C ARG A 26 20.62 17.37 -12.36
N VAL A 27 20.09 16.39 -13.07
CA VAL A 27 18.67 16.25 -13.37
C VAL A 27 18.06 15.37 -12.26
N ASP A 28 17.30 15.99 -11.36
CA ASP A 28 16.46 15.37 -10.32
C ASP A 28 17.00 14.11 -9.64
N GLY A 29 17.58 14.28 -8.45
CA GLY A 29 18.00 13.17 -7.59
C GLY A 29 17.60 13.41 -6.13
N GLY A 30 17.21 12.33 -5.44
CA GLY A 30 16.86 12.37 -4.02
C GLY A 30 17.25 11.08 -3.31
N VAL A 31 17.43 11.16 -2.00
CA VAL A 31 17.67 10.03 -1.10
C VAL A 31 16.37 9.75 -0.35
N GLY A 32 15.94 8.49 -0.37
CA GLY A 32 14.84 8.02 0.45
C GLY A 32 15.36 7.34 1.72
N ALA A 33 14.84 7.70 2.89
CA ALA A 33 15.06 6.97 4.14
C ALA A 33 13.75 6.34 4.61
N ILE A 34 13.76 5.04 4.93
CA ILE A 34 12.62 4.37 5.55
C ILE A 34 12.70 4.62 7.06
N ILE A 35 11.58 5.01 7.66
CA ILE A 35 11.46 5.22 9.09
C ILE A 35 10.43 4.28 9.68
N SER A 36 10.64 3.84 10.92
CA SER A 36 9.75 2.88 11.57
C SER A 36 8.34 3.46 11.79
N ASN A 37 8.21 4.78 11.98
CA ASN A 37 6.93 5.47 12.18
C ASN A 37 6.89 6.82 11.43
N PRO A 38 5.74 7.23 10.87
CA PRO A 38 4.46 6.53 10.93
C PRO A 38 4.41 5.27 10.05
N VAL A 39 3.53 4.33 10.39
CA VAL A 39 3.33 3.08 9.63
C VAL A 39 1.84 2.90 9.34
N VAL A 40 1.50 2.61 8.09
CA VAL A 40 0.15 2.16 7.73
C VAL A 40 0.10 0.66 7.96
N ARG A 41 -0.80 0.21 8.85
CA ARG A 41 -1.00 -1.21 9.15
C ARG A 41 -2.41 -1.62 8.76
N VAL A 42 -2.52 -2.62 7.91
CA VAL A 42 -3.78 -3.22 7.51
C VAL A 42 -3.78 -4.68 7.94
N SER A 43 -4.77 -5.08 8.73
CA SER A 43 -4.95 -6.48 9.11
C SER A 43 -6.30 -6.99 8.65
N ALA A 44 -6.31 -8.19 8.08
CA ALA A 44 -7.51 -8.90 7.67
C ALA A 44 -7.53 -10.29 8.27
N GLU A 45 -8.72 -10.79 8.57
CA GLU A 45 -8.96 -12.16 8.97
C GLU A 45 -10.24 -12.65 8.30
N GLN A 46 -10.42 -13.97 8.26
CA GLN A 46 -11.65 -14.53 7.73
C GLN A 46 -12.82 -14.14 8.63
N SER A 47 -13.83 -13.49 8.03
CA SER A 47 -15.09 -13.17 8.71
C SER A 47 -15.93 -14.44 8.89
N ASP A 48 -16.64 -14.52 10.02
CA ASP A 48 -17.63 -15.58 10.27
C ASP A 48 -18.91 -15.40 9.43
N THR A 49 -19.12 -14.19 8.89
CA THR A 49 -20.28 -13.86 8.05
C THR A 49 -19.85 -13.23 6.73
N GLU A 50 -20.56 -13.59 5.66
CA GLU A 50 -20.39 -12.95 4.37
C GLU A 50 -21.25 -11.67 4.33
N LYS A 51 -20.59 -10.53 4.49
CA LYS A 51 -21.20 -9.21 4.36
C LYS A 51 -20.30 -8.34 3.49
N ILE A 52 -20.89 -7.75 2.46
CA ILE A 52 -20.23 -6.82 1.57
C ILE A 52 -20.96 -5.49 1.69
N ASP A 53 -20.25 -4.44 2.08
CA ASP A 53 -20.81 -3.09 2.07
C ASP A 53 -21.02 -2.63 0.62
N GLU A 54 -22.11 -1.92 0.36
CA GLU A 54 -22.54 -1.58 -1.01
C GLU A 54 -21.46 -0.81 -1.78
N GLU A 55 -20.72 0.07 -1.09
CA GLU A 55 -19.61 0.85 -1.66
C GLU A 55 -18.43 -0.03 -2.12
N ALA A 56 -18.25 -1.20 -1.49
CA ALA A 56 -17.18 -2.14 -1.79
C ALA A 56 -17.60 -3.20 -2.84
N ARG A 57 -18.88 -3.24 -3.22
CA ARG A 57 -19.47 -4.30 -4.04
C ARG A 57 -18.80 -4.46 -5.41
N VAL A 58 -18.56 -3.35 -6.10
CA VAL A 58 -17.87 -3.33 -7.40
C VAL A 58 -16.44 -3.89 -7.30
N PHE A 59 -15.75 -3.61 -6.19
CA PHE A 59 -14.41 -4.13 -5.95
C PHE A 59 -14.45 -5.64 -5.62
N ALA A 60 -15.39 -6.06 -4.77
CA ALA A 60 -15.57 -7.44 -4.37
C ALA A 60 -15.84 -8.35 -5.58
N GLU A 61 -16.76 -7.96 -6.47
CA GLU A 61 -17.07 -8.71 -7.69
C GLU A 61 -15.83 -8.92 -8.58
N ARG A 62 -15.00 -7.88 -8.74
CA ARG A 62 -13.75 -7.97 -9.50
C ARG A 62 -12.74 -8.90 -8.85
N PHE A 63 -12.63 -8.84 -7.51
CA PHE A 63 -11.69 -9.65 -6.75
C PHE A 63 -12.07 -11.13 -6.77
N PHE A 64 -13.34 -11.46 -6.53
CA PHE A 64 -13.80 -12.85 -6.52
C PHE A 64 -13.72 -13.50 -7.90
N ARG A 65 -14.04 -12.78 -8.98
CA ARG A 65 -13.85 -13.28 -10.35
C ARG A 65 -12.40 -13.68 -10.62
N PHE A 66 -11.44 -12.86 -10.20
CA PHE A 66 -10.02 -13.18 -10.35
C PHE A 66 -9.61 -14.41 -9.52
N SER A 67 -10.20 -14.59 -8.34
CA SER A 67 -9.90 -15.73 -7.47
C SER A 67 -10.39 -17.08 -8.02
N GLU A 68 -11.48 -17.08 -8.80
CA GLU A 68 -12.01 -18.30 -9.43
C GLU A 68 -11.23 -18.70 -10.69
N GLU A 69 -10.70 -17.74 -11.46
CA GLU A 69 -9.85 -18.01 -12.63
C GLU A 69 -8.46 -18.57 -12.28
N GLN A 70 -8.04 -18.48 -11.02
CA GLN A 70 -6.73 -18.95 -10.54
C GLN A 70 -6.79 -20.32 -9.84
N LYS A 71 -7.96 -20.96 -9.78
CA LYS A 71 -8.15 -22.35 -9.34
C LYS A 71 -8.09 -23.30 -10.52
#